data_AF-A0A522NGK0-F1
#
_entry.id   AF-A0A522NGK0-F1
#
_cell.length_a   1.000
_cell.length_b   1.000
_cell.length_c   1.000
_cell.angle_alpha   90.00
_cell.angle_beta   90.00
_cell.angle_gamma   90.00
#
_symmetry.space_group_name_H-M   'P 1'
#
loop_
_entity.id
_entity.type
_entity.pdbx_description
1 polymer ?
#
loop_
_entity_poly.entity_id
_entity_poly.type
_entity_poly.pdbx_seq_one_letter_code
_entity_poly.pdbx_strand_id
1 'polypeptide(L)' 'MPVENRTARLTVLIDPRKKAVLERLCAEEDATPSQVVRRLIREYIERKSGRPWHAEDEPAPTAISRVRRNHVRAR' A
#
# COMPACT_ATOMS: atom_id res chain seq x y z
N MET A 1 23.46 -8.49 -3.02
CA MET A 1 22.14 -9.10 -2.70
C MET A 1 21.08 -8.24 -3.37
N PRO A 2 20.29 -8.75 -4.32
CA PRO A 2 19.29 -7.92 -4.98
C PRO A 2 18.24 -7.52 -3.94
N VAL A 3 18.09 -6.20 -3.75
CA VAL A 3 17.07 -5.64 -2.86
C VAL A 3 15.74 -5.91 -3.55
N GLU A 4 15.05 -6.96 -3.12
CA GLU A 4 13.71 -7.30 -3.59
C GLU A 4 12.81 -6.06 -3.52
N ASN A 5 12.35 -5.62 -4.68
CA ASN A 5 11.62 -4.37 -4.85
C ASN A 5 10.15 -4.55 -4.41
N ARG A 6 9.91 -4.87 -3.12
CA ARG A 6 8.58 -5.08 -2.52
C ARG A 6 7.86 -3.78 -2.14
N THR A 7 8.32 -2.63 -2.67
CA THR A 7 7.78 -1.32 -2.29
C THR A 7 7.01 -0.70 -3.45
N ALA A 8 5.69 -0.61 -3.31
CA ALA A 8 4.84 0.20 -4.19
C ALA A 8 4.69 1.63 -3.64
N ARG A 9 4.57 2.63 -4.54
CA ARG A 9 4.36 4.04 -4.15
C ARG A 9 2.87 4.34 -4.04
N LEU A 10 2.43 4.78 -2.86
CA LEU A 10 1.09 5.30 -2.60
C LEU A 10 1.16 6.83 -2.49
N THR A 11 0.43 7.56 -3.35
CA THR A 11 0.29 9.02 -3.27
C THR A 11 -1.12 9.35 -2.82
N VAL A 12 -1.25 10.14 -1.75
CA VAL A 12 -2.55 10.57 -1.20
C VAL A 12 -2.56 12.09 -1.08
N LEU A 13 -3.64 12.73 -1.52
CA LEU A 13 -3.88 14.14 -1.27
C LEU A 13 -4.57 14.30 0.09
N ILE A 14 -4.00 15.12 0.96
CA ILE A 14 -4.56 15.44 2.28
C ILE A 14 -4.58 16.96 2.47
N ASP A 15 -5.50 17.41 3.32
CA ASP A 15 -5.59 18.81 3.72
C ASP A 15 -4.26 19.30 4.34
N PRO A 16 -3.78 20.50 3.99
CA PRO A 16 -2.48 21.01 4.46
C PRO A 16 -2.42 21.19 5.98
N ARG A 17 -3.53 21.50 6.65
CA ARG A 17 -3.56 21.65 8.12
C ARG A 17 -3.42 20.28 8.78
N LYS A 18 -4.10 19.25 8.25
CA LYS A 18 -3.95 17.87 8.72
C LYS A 18 -2.52 17.36 8.54
N LYS A 19 -1.90 17.67 7.39
CA LYS A 19 -0.50 17.33 7.13
C LYS A 19 0.43 17.93 8.19
N ALA A 20 0.30 19.23 8.46
CA ALA A 20 1.13 19.92 9.44
C ALA A 20 1.00 19.34 10.86
N VAL A 21 -0.22 19.01 11.28
CA VAL A 21 -0.47 18.36 12.57
C VAL A 21 0.18 16.96 12.62
N LEU A 22 0.01 16.15 11.56
CA LEU A 22 0.63 14.83 11.49
C LEU A 22 2.16 14.93 11.58
N GLU A 23 2.78 15.83 10.81
CA GLU A 23 4.23 16.01 10.80
C GLU A 23 4.77 16.44 12.17
N ARG A 24 4.06 17.32 12.87
CA ARG A 24 4.41 17.72 14.24
C ARG A 24 4.34 16.54 15.21
N LEU A 25 3.24 15.79 15.21
CA LEU A 25 3.07 14.64 16.10
C LEU A 25 4.13 13.56 15.83
N CYS A 26 4.45 13.32 14.56
CA CYS A 26 5.51 12.39 14.18
C CYS A 26 6.88 12.84 14.72
N ALA A 27 7.18 14.14 14.66
CA ALA A 27 8.43 14.70 15.19
C ALA A 27 8.53 14.61 16.72
N GLU A 28 7.41 14.74 17.44
CA GLU A 28 7.34 14.58 18.90
C GLU A 28 7.60 13.11 19.34
N GLU A 29 7.33 12.14 18.47
CA GLU A 29 7.51 10.70 18.72
C GLU A 29 8.78 10.10 18.08
N ASP A 30 9.70 10.93 17.55
CA ASP A 30 10.89 10.50 16.80
C ASP A 30 10.56 9.54 15.63
N ALA A 31 9.39 9.72 15.01
CA ALA A 31 8.89 8.91 13.92
C ALA A 31 8.80 9.71 12.61
N THR A 32 8.91 9.03 11.46
CA THR A 32 8.60 9.65 10.16
C THR A 32 7.11 9.47 9.82
N PRO A 33 6.47 10.43 9.12
CA PRO A 33 5.09 10.29 8.69
C PRO A 33 4.82 8.99 7.91
N SER A 34 5.78 8.54 7.10
CA SER A 34 5.65 7.30 6.35
C SER A 34 5.69 6.05 7.24
N GLN A 35 6.35 6.07 8.40
CA GLN A 35 6.30 4.95 9.35
C GLN A 35 4.93 4.90 10.03
N VAL A 36 4.41 6.05 10.47
CA VAL A 36 3.09 6.14 11.11
C VAL A 36 1.98 5.73 10.14
N VAL A 37 2.00 6.22 8.90
CA VAL A 37 1.01 5.86 7.87
C VAL A 37 1.04 4.36 7.58
N ARG A 38 2.22 3.73 7.51
CA ARG A 38 2.30 2.26 7.30
C ARG A 38 1.67 1.48 8.45
N ARG A 39 1.89 1.93 9.69
CA ARG A 39 1.26 1.32 10.88
C ARG A 39 -0.26 1.47 10.82
N LEU A 40 -0.76 2.66 10.51
CA LEU A 40 -2.20 2.91 10.36
C LEU A 40 -2.82 2.06 9.26
N ILE A 41 -2.14 1.87 8.13
CA ILE A 41 -2.59 1.00 7.04
C ILE A 41 -2.69 -0.45 7.52
N ARG A 42 -1.66 -0.96 8.21
CA ARG A 42 -1.66 -2.33 8.75
C ARG A 42 -2.81 -2.53 9.73
N GLU A 43 -2.94 -1.66 10.73
CA GLU A 43 -4.00 -1.73 11.75
C GLU A 43 -5.39 -1.64 11.10
N TYR A 44 -5.55 -0.82 10.06
CA TYR A 44 -6.80 -0.73 9.31
C TYR A 44 -7.15 -2.04 8.61
N ILE A 45 -6.17 -2.68 7.95
CA ILE A 45 -6.36 -3.98 7.28
C ILE A 45 -6.69 -5.06 8.30
N GLU A 46 -5.93 -5.18 9.39
CA GLU A 46 -6.14 -6.19 10.43
C GLU A 46 -7.53 -6.08 11.05
N ARG A 47 -7.94 -4.85 11.39
CA ARG A 47 -9.27 -4.58 11.94
C ARG A 47 -10.40 -4.95 10.97
N LYS A 48 -10.21 -4.77 9.66
CA LYS A 48 -11.24 -5.06 8.65
C LYS A 48 -11.26 -6.52 8.21
N SER A 49 -10.10 -7.16 8.13
CA SER A 49 -9.95 -8.57 7.75
C SER A 49 -10.24 -9.53 8.90
N GLY A 50 -10.12 -9.06 10.16
CA GLY A 50 -10.29 -9.87 11.36
C GLY A 50 -9.15 -10.86 11.59
N ARG A 51 -8.01 -10.66 10.91
CA ARG A 51 -6.83 -11.54 10.95
C ARG A 51 -5.57 -10.68 11.01
N PRO A 52 -4.49 -11.15 11.64
CA PRO A 52 -3.18 -10.49 11.56
C PRO A 52 -2.73 -10.38 10.09
N TRP A 53 -2.08 -9.26 9.74
CA TRP A 53 -1.57 -9.06 8.38
C TRP A 53 -0.16 -9.64 8.25
N HIS A 54 0.03 -10.62 7.37
CA HIS A 54 1.36 -11.12 7.01
C HIS A 54 1.72 -10.69 5.58
N ALA A 55 2.97 -10.28 5.36
CA ALA A 55 3.46 -9.90 4.03
C ALA A 55 3.44 -11.07 3.01
N GLU A 56 3.29 -12.30 3.49
CA GLU A 56 3.18 -13.52 2.68
C GLU A 56 1.73 -13.85 2.27
N ASP A 57 0.73 -13.18 2.88
CA ASP A 57 -0.68 -13.34 2.52
C ASP A 57 -1.04 -12.63 1.20
N GLU A 58 -0.11 -11.81 0.67
CA GLU A 58 -0.31 -11.10 -0.58
C GLU A 58 -0.16 -12.10 -1.75
N PRO A 59 -1.21 -12.30 -2.57
CA PRO A 59 -1.02 -13.04 -3.80
C PRO A 59 0.03 -12.26 -4.60
N ALA A 60 1.18 -12.90 -4.86
CA ALA A 60 2.21 -12.39 -5.76
C ALA A 60 1.51 -11.72 -6.95
N PRO A 61 1.94 -10.51 -7.37
CA PRO A 61 1.23 -9.74 -8.38
C PRO A 61 1.03 -10.63 -9.59
N THR A 62 -0.18 -11.22 -9.69
CA THR A 62 -0.50 -12.15 -10.74
C THR A 62 -0.46 -11.25 -11.95
N ALA A 63 0.58 -11.46 -12.77
CA ALA A 63 0.77 -10.83 -14.05
C ALA A 63 -0.61 -10.71 -14.67
N ILE A 64 -1.11 -9.48 -14.74
CA ILE A 64 -2.47 -9.13 -15.18
C ILE A 64 -2.80 -10.09 -16.30
N SER A 65 -3.66 -11.07 -16.02
CA SER A 65 -3.87 -12.16 -16.94
C SER A 65 -4.33 -11.51 -18.23
N ARG A 66 -3.49 -11.58 -19.25
CA ARG A 66 -3.79 -11.13 -20.61
C ARG A 66 -4.75 -12.14 -21.21
N VAL A 67 -5.86 -12.40 -20.52
CA VAL A 67 -6.92 -13.28 -20.93
C VAL A 67 -7.81 -12.49 -21.88
N ARG A 68 -7.45 -12.66 -23.15
CA ARG A 68 -8.33 -12.91 -24.29
C ARG A 68 -9.16 -11.71 -24.80
N ARG A 69 -8.69 -11.18 -25.92
CA ARG A 69 -9.52 -11.12 -27.14
C ARG A 69 -8.69 -11.53 -28.36
N ASN A 70 -8.58 -12.84 -28.56
CA ASN A 70 -8.30 -13.43 -29.88
C ASN A 70 -9.57 -14.14 -30.33
N HIS A 71 -10.37 -13.49 -31.19
CA HIS A 71 -11.11 -14.07 -32.33
C HIS A 71 -12.25 -13.13 -32.74
N VAL A 72 -12.12 -12.49 -33.91
CA VAL A 72 -13.09 -12.67 -35.00
C VAL A 72 -12.30 -12.67 -36.31
N ARG A 73 -12.19 -13.86 -36.90
CA ARG A 73 -12.01 -14.04 -38.34
C ARG A 73 -13.16 -13.31 -39.05
N ALA A 74 -12.87 -12.44 -40.01
CA ALA A 74 -13.83 -12.13 -41.06
C ALA A 74 -13.11 -11.58 -42.31
N ARG A 75 -13.03 -12.47 -43.31
CA ARG A 75 -12.96 -12.27 -44.77
C ARG A 75 -11.78 -11.52 -45.37
#